data_AF-A0AAN9GNM2-F1
#
_entry.id   AF-A0AAN9GNM2-F1
#
_cell.length_a   1.000
_cell.length_b   1.000
_cell.length_c   1.000
_cell.angle_alpha   90.00
_cell.angle_beta   90.00
_cell.angle_gamma   90.00
#
_symmetry.space_group_name_H-M   'P 1'
#
loop_
_entity.id
_entity.type
_entity.pdbx_description
1 polymer ?
#
loop_
_entity_poly.entity_id
_entity_poly.type
_entity_poly.pdbx_seq_one_letter_code
_entity_poly.pdbx_strand_id
1 'polypeptide(L)' 'MDFPACSPDMNPIEHVWDELDRQVKANHQPPRNLQQLLQMLQQEWQAIPQAFFTKLMNSMRSRCGELERKRGGHTHY' A
#
# COMPACT_ATOMS: atom_id res chain seq x y z
N MET A 1 2.09 -14.93 -13.14
CA MET A 1 1.89 -14.81 -11.68
C MET A 1 0.40 -14.71 -11.50
N ASP A 2 -0.24 -15.83 -11.18
CA ASP A 2 -1.67 -15.86 -10.89
C ASP A 2 -1.85 -15.52 -9.42
N PHE A 3 -2.53 -14.41 -9.15
CA PHE A 3 -2.89 -14.00 -7.80
C PHE A 3 -3.99 -14.94 -7.29
N PRO A 4 -3.86 -15.53 -6.08
CA PRO A 4 -4.94 -16.32 -5.52
C PRO A 4 -6.16 -15.42 -5.27
N ALA A 5 -7.33 -15.86 -5.71
CA ALA A 5 -8.58 -15.19 -5.38
C ALA A 5 -8.79 -15.22 -3.86
N CYS A 6 -9.22 -14.08 -3.29
CA CYS A 6 -9.51 -13.88 -1.87
C CYS A 6 -8.32 -13.66 -0.91
N SER A 7 -7.21 -13.07 -1.37
CA SER A 7 -6.18 -12.54 -0.47
C SER A 7 -6.08 -11.00 -0.60
N PRO A 8 -6.85 -10.21 0.18
CA PRO A 8 -6.71 -8.75 0.19
C PRO A 8 -5.32 -8.32 0.66
N ASP A 9 -4.70 -9.10 1.56
CA ASP A 9 -3.33 -8.91 2.09
C ASP A 9 -2.24 -9.07 1.02
N MET A 10 -2.66 -9.54 -0.16
CA MET A 10 -1.83 -9.70 -1.32
C MET A 10 -1.91 -8.51 -2.28
N ASN A 11 -2.83 -7.56 -2.16
CA ASN A 11 -2.92 -6.45 -3.12
C ASN A 11 -1.98 -5.28 -2.73
N PRO A 12 -0.84 -5.07 -3.40
CA PRO A 12 0.11 -4.02 -3.03
C PRO A 12 -0.49 -2.61 -3.16
N ILE A 13 -1.53 -2.42 -3.98
CA ILE A 13 -2.14 -1.10 -4.13
C ILE A 13 -2.86 -0.64 -2.85
N GLU A 14 -3.43 -1.56 -2.08
CA GLU A 14 -4.11 -1.23 -0.81
C GLU A 14 -3.11 -0.65 0.19
N HIS A 15 -1.91 -1.23 0.27
CA HIS A 15 -0.85 -0.71 1.12
C HIS A 15 -0.35 0.67 0.69
N VAL A 16 -0.42 0.97 -0.60
CA VAL A 16 -0.08 2.30 -1.11
C VAL A 16 -1.19 3.30 -0.76
N TRP A 17 -2.46 2.91 -0.87
CA TRP A 17 -3.59 3.73 -0.42
C TRP A 17 -3.55 4.02 1.08
N ASP A 18 -3.21 3.03 1.91
CA ASP A 18 -3.05 3.19 3.35
C ASP A 18 -1.92 4.17 3.71
N GLU A 19 -0.85 4.19 2.92
CA GLU A 19 0.25 5.12 3.14
C GLU A 19 -0.16 6.55 2.74
N LEU A 20 -0.83 6.72 1.60
CA LEU A 20 -1.36 8.02 1.19
C LEU A 20 -2.36 8.59 2.20
N ASP A 21 -3.29 7.77 2.69
CA ASP A 21 -4.27 8.18 3.70
C ASP A 21 -3.58 8.60 5.01
N ARG A 22 -2.52 7.88 5.42
CA ARG A 22 -1.69 8.26 6.57
C ARG A 22 -0.99 9.59 6.39
N GLN A 23 -0.36 9.83 5.24
CA GLN A 23 0.31 11.11 4.96
C GLN A 23 -0.70 12.27 4.94
N VAL A 24 -1.85 12.05 4.31
CA VAL A 24 -2.94 13.05 4.26
C VAL A 24 -3.46 13.39 5.66
N LYS A 25 -3.65 12.39 6.52
CA LYS A 25 -4.09 12.57 7.92
C LYS A 25 -3.02 13.21 8.81
N ALA A 26 -1.74 12.95 8.53
CA ALA A 26 -0.63 13.53 9.28
C ALA A 26 -0.43 15.02 8.96
N ASN A 27 -0.91 15.48 7.81
CA ASN A 27 -0.81 16.87 7.41
C ASN A 27 -1.68 17.77 8.31
N HIS A 28 -1.07 18.78 8.91
CA HIS A 28 -1.73 19.69 9.84
C HIS A 28 -2.77 20.61 9.18
N GLN A 29 -2.75 20.73 7.85
CA GLN A 29 -3.69 21.56 7.10
C GLN A 29 -4.69 20.69 6.33
N PRO A 30 -5.91 20.49 6.85
CA PRO A 30 -6.92 19.72 6.15
C PRO A 30 -7.36 20.45 4.86
N PRO A 31 -7.55 19.72 3.75
CA PRO A 31 -8.02 20.33 2.51
C PRO A 31 -9.45 20.84 2.68
N ARG A 32 -9.72 22.06 2.20
CA ARG A 32 -11.03 22.73 2.34
C ARG A 32 -11.94 22.55 1.13
N ASN A 33 -11.41 22.00 0.03
CA ASN A 33 -12.14 21.71 -1.19
C ASN A 33 -11.47 20.57 -1.96
N LEU A 34 -12.18 20.06 -2.98
CA LEU A 34 -11.71 18.96 -3.83
C LEU A 34 -10.38 19.27 -4.53
N GLN A 35 -10.16 20.50 -4.98
CA GLN A 35 -8.93 20.87 -5.68
C GLN A 35 -7.71 20.82 -4.74
N GLN A 36 -7.87 21.30 -3.51
CA GLN A 36 -6.82 21.21 -2.48
C GLN A 36 -6.55 19.75 -2.10
N LEU A 37 -7.59 18.93 -1.97
CA LEU A 37 -7.42 17.50 -1.70
C LEU A 37 -6.65 16.81 -2.83
N LEU A 38 -7.00 17.09 -4.09
CA LEU A 38 -6.29 16.53 -5.26
C LEU A 38 -4.83 16.95 -5.30
N GLN A 39 -4.55 18.24 -5.07
CA GLN A 39 -3.18 18.76 -5.05
C GLN A 39 -2.36 18.13 -3.93
N MET A 40 -2.95 18.01 -2.74
CA MET A 40 -2.32 17.39 -1.59
C MET A 40 -2.02 15.92 -1.83
N LEU A 41 -2.97 15.15 -2.36
CA LEU A 41 -2.74 13.75 -2.75
C LEU A 41 -1.60 13.61 -3.76
N GLN A 42 -1.50 14.51 -4.74
CA GLN A 42 -0.40 14.52 -5.71
C GLN A 42 0.95 14.83 -5.04
N GLN A 43 0.98 15.77 -4.10
CA GLN A 43 2.20 16.11 -3.35
C GLN A 43 2.66 14.96 -2.47
N GLU A 44 1.76 14.38 -1.67
CA GLU A 44 2.08 13.24 -0.83
C GLU A 44 2.51 12.03 -1.66
N TRP A 45 1.85 11.77 -2.80
CA TRP A 45 2.26 10.73 -3.74
C TRP A 45 3.70 10.89 -4.23
N GLN A 46 4.08 12.12 -4.61
CA GLN A 46 5.44 12.41 -5.07
C GLN A 46 6.47 12.36 -3.93
N ALA A 47 6.02 12.56 -2.68
CA ALA A 47 6.88 12.51 -1.51
C ALA A 47 7.19 11.08 -1.04
N ILE A 48 6.38 10.08 -1.43
CA ILE A 48 6.63 8.68 -1.08
C ILE A 48 7.98 8.23 -1.65
N PRO A 49 8.97 7.86 -0.81
CA PRO A 49 10.28 7.46 -1.30
C PRO A 49 10.21 6.17 -2.11
N GLN A 50 11.03 6.05 -3.17
CA GLN A 50 11.12 4.80 -3.95
C GLN A 50 11.41 3.56 -3.08
N ALA A 51 12.16 3.74 -1.99
CA ALA A 51 12.47 2.69 -1.02
C ALA A 51 11.22 2.07 -0.38
N PHE A 52 10.13 2.84 -0.21
CA PHE A 52 8.84 2.33 0.25
C PHE A 52 8.30 1.27 -0.73
N PHE A 53 8.24 1.60 -2.02
CA PHE A 53 7.78 0.67 -3.05
C PHE A 53 8.67 -0.56 -3.18
N THR A 54 9.99 -0.40 -3.08
CA THR A 54 10.92 -1.54 -3.08
C THR A 54 10.69 -2.46 -1.89
N LYS A 55 10.51 -1.90 -0.68
CA LYS A 55 10.21 -2.68 0.52
C LYS A 55 8.87 -3.40 0.42
N LEU A 56 7.85 -2.73 -0.11
CA LEU A 56 6.53 -3.30 -0.35
C LEU A 56 6.62 -4.49 -1.32
N MET A 57 7.24 -4.33 -2.48
CA MET A 57 7.42 -5.42 -3.44
C MET A 57 8.18 -6.62 -2.83
N ASN A 58 9.20 -6.35 -2.02
CA ASN A 58 9.94 -7.40 -1.32
C ASN A 58 9.08 -8.13 -0.28
N SER A 59 8.26 -7.41 0.50
CA SER A 59 7.35 -8.04 1.45
C SER A 59 6.29 -8.86 0.74
N MET A 60 5.76 -8.39 -0.40
CA MET A 60 4.82 -9.16 -1.21
C MET A 60 5.43 -10.48 -1.69
N ARG A 61 6.65 -10.44 -2.23
CA ARG A 61 7.38 -11.64 -2.65
C ARG A 61 7.54 -12.64 -1.50
N SER A 62 7.87 -12.14 -0.30
CA SER A 62 7.97 -12.99 0.90
C SER A 62 6.63 -13.62 1.29
N ARG A 63 5.54 -12.84 1.25
CA ARG A 63 4.18 -13.33 1.54
C ARG A 63 3.71 -14.38 0.53
N CYS A 64 3.96 -14.16 -0.76
CA CYS A 64 3.71 -15.16 -1.81
C CYS A 64 4.41 -16.48 -1.51
N GLY A 65 5.70 -16.43 -1.18
CA GLY A 65 6.47 -17.63 -0.85
C GLY A 65 5.96 -18.33 0.41
N GLU A 66 5.45 -17.57 1.39
CA GLU A 66 4.84 -18.15 2.58
C GLU A 66 3.49 -18.82 2.29
N LEU A 67 2.64 -18.22 1.46
CA LEU A 67 1.37 -18.80 1.01
C LEU A 67 1.58 -20.11 0.25
N GLU A 68 2.57 -20.13 -0.66
CA GLU A 68 2.94 -21.32 -1.41
C GLU A 68 3.41 -22.45 -0.48
N ARG A 69 4.30 -22.12 0.48
CA ARG A 69 4.77 -23.07 1.49
C ARG A 69 3.65 -23.58 2.40
N LYS A 70 2.66 -22.75 2.69
CA LYS A 70 1.49 -23.08 3.53
C LYS A 70 0.33 -23.73 2.77
N ARG A 71 0.45 -23.96 1.46
CA ARG A 71 -0.63 -24.50 0.60
C ARG A 71 -1.97 -23.76 0.76
N GLY A 72 -1.93 -22.44 0.93
CA GLY A 72 -3.14 -21.61 1.12
C GLY A 72 -3.63 -21.47 2.57
N GLY A 73 -2.87 -21.95 3.57
CA GLY A 73 -3.12 -21.64 4.98
C GLY A 73 -2.79 -20.19 5.36
N HIS A 74 -3.34 -19.70 6.47
CA HIS A 74 -3.21 -18.29 6.88
C HIS A 74 -1.75 -17.82 7.01
N THR A 75 -1.43 -16.69 6.38
CA THR A 75 -0.19 -15.94 6.58
C THR A 75 -0.24 -15.13 7.87
N HIS A 76 0.93 -14.72 8.37
CA HIS A 76 1.05 -13.91 9.58
C HIS A 76 0.67 -12.43 9.41
N TYR A 77 0.19 -12.08 8.22
CA TYR A 77 -0.11 -10.73 7.73
C TYR A 77 -1.58 -10.60 7.45
#